data_AF-A0A376RE30-F1
#
_entry.id   AF-A0A376RE30-F1
#
_cell.length_a   1.000
_cell.length_b   1.000
_cell.length_c   1.000
_cell.angle_alpha   90.00
_cell.angle_beta   90.00
_cell.angle_gamma   90.00
#
_symmetry.space_group_name_H-M   'P 1'
#
loop_
_entity.id
_entity.type
_entity.pdbx_description
1 polymer ?
#
loop_
_entity_poly.entity_id
_entity_poly.type
_entity_poly.pdbx_seq_one_letter_code
_entity_poly.pdbx_strand_id
1 'polypeptide(L)'
;MAGAILFVLGSIGSAFATSVEMLIAARVVLGIAVGIASYTAPLYLSEMASENVRGKMISMYQLMVTLGIVLAFFIRYSVQL
;
A
#
# COMPACT_ATOMS: atom_id res chain seq x y z
N MET A 1 13.24 -3.30 2.18
CA MET A 1 13.91 -2.08 1.66
C MET A 1 13.55 -1.82 0.20
N ALA A 2 13.73 -2.78 -0.71
CA ALA A 2 13.39 -2.62 -2.14
C ALA A 2 11.93 -2.15 -2.39
N GLY A 3 10.94 -2.77 -1.73
CA GLY A 3 9.53 -2.35 -1.86
C GLY A 3 9.27 -0.90 -1.44
N ALA A 4 9.94 -0.40 -0.40
CA ALA A 4 9.81 0.99 0.04
C ALA A 4 10.39 1.97 -0.98
N ILE A 5 11.55 1.64 -1.57
CA ILE A 5 12.17 2.44 -2.64
C ILE A 5 11.24 2.50 -3.86
N LEU A 6 10.71 1.35 -4.29
CA LEU A 6 9.77 1.30 -5.41
C LEU A 6 8.48 2.07 -5.12
N PHE A 7 7.98 2.04 -3.87
CA PHE A 7 6.81 2.80 -3.47
C PHE A 7 7.04 4.31 -3.57
N VAL A 8 8.18 4.80 -3.09
CA VAL A 8 8.55 6.23 -3.19
C VAL A 8 8.71 6.64 -4.64
N LEU A 9 9.44 5.87 -5.45
CA LEU A 9 9.65 6.15 -6.87
C LEU A 9 8.33 6.17 -7.65
N GLY A 10 7.46 5.18 -7.45
CA GLY A 10 6.15 5.12 -8.10
C GLY A 10 5.21 6.25 -7.65
N SER A 11 5.30 6.67 -6.38
CA SER A 11 4.48 7.76 -5.84
C SER A 11 4.89 9.11 -6.42
N ILE A 12 6.20 9.41 -6.43
CA ILE A 12 6.75 10.62 -7.05
C ILE A 12 6.43 10.62 -8.55
N GLY A 13 6.67 9.49 -9.23
CA GLY A 13 6.35 9.34 -10.66
C GLY A 13 4.86 9.58 -10.96
N SER A 14 3.95 9.14 -10.08
CA SER A 14 2.52 9.39 -10.23
C SER A 14 2.14 10.85 -9.95
N ALA A 15 2.81 11.51 -9.00
CA ALA A 15 2.54 12.90 -8.63
C ALA A 15 2.97 13.90 -9.70
N PHE A 16 4.07 13.62 -10.42
CA PHE A 16 4.59 14.46 -11.49
C PHE A 16 4.22 13.97 -12.90
N ALA A 17 3.29 13.03 -13.02
CA ALA A 17 2.90 12.49 -14.31
C ALA A 17 2.21 13.56 -15.18
N THR A 18 2.77 13.83 -16.35
CA THR A 18 2.23 14.80 -17.34
C THR A 18 1.50 14.13 -18.50
N SER A 19 1.67 12.82 -18.68
CA SER A 19 1.01 12.01 -19.71
C SER A 19 0.38 10.74 -19.13
N VAL A 20 -0.62 10.20 -19.83
CA VAL A 20 -1.31 8.96 -19.44
C VAL A 20 -0.34 7.77 -19.42
N GLU A 21 0.57 7.69 -20.39
CA GLU A 21 1.59 6.64 -20.48
C GLU A 21 2.53 6.65 -19.27
N MET A 22 2.99 7.84 -18.86
CA MET A 22 3.83 8.01 -17.68
C MET A 22 3.08 7.62 -16.40
N LEU A 23 1.79 7.99 -16.30
CA LEU A 23 0.96 7.61 -15.16
C LEU A 23 0.77 6.08 -15.09
N ILE A 24 0.51 5.42 -16.22
CA ILE A 24 0.37 3.95 -16.28
C ILE A 24 1.67 3.29 -15.83
N ALA A 25 2.83 3.71 -16.35
CA ALA A 25 4.13 3.18 -15.95
C ALA A 25 4.37 3.35 -14.43
N ALA A 26 4.09 4.53 -13.89
CA ALA A 26 4.23 4.80 -12.45
C ALA A 26 3.30 3.92 -11.60
N ARG A 27 2.08 3.65 -12.06
CA ARG A 27 1.13 2.75 -11.38
C ARG A 27 1.56 1.29 -11.40
N VAL A 28 2.20 0.82 -12.47
CA VAL A 28 2.77 -0.53 -12.51
C VAL A 28 3.87 -0.68 -11.46
N VAL A 29 4.78 0.29 -11.37
CA VAL A 29 5.83 0.31 -10.34
C VAL A 29 5.23 0.34 -8.93
N LEU A 30 4.23 1.19 -8.72
CA LEU A 30 3.52 1.28 -7.43
C LEU A 30 2.81 -0.04 -7.08
N GLY A 31 2.20 -0.69 -8.06
CA GLY A 31 1.53 -1.99 -7.89
C GLY A 31 2.48 -3.09 -7.46
N ILE A 32 3.69 -3.14 -8.05
CA ILE A 32 4.75 -4.07 -7.64
C ILE A 32 5.16 -3.80 -6.18
N ALA A 33 5.38 -2.52 -5.83
CA ALA A 33 5.76 -2.12 -4.48
C ALA A 33 4.71 -2.55 -3.43
N VAL A 34 3.43 -2.28 -3.72
CA VAL A 34 2.32 -2.65 -2.85
C VAL A 34 2.17 -4.17 -2.77
N GLY A 35 2.30 -4.91 -3.88
CA GLY A 35 2.23 -6.37 -3.87
C GLY A 35 3.30 -7.01 -2.97
N ILE A 36 4.53 -6.50 -3.01
CA ILE A 36 5.60 -6.95 -2.11
C ILE A 36 5.22 -6.64 -0.66
N ALA A 37 4.75 -5.42 -0.36
CA ALA A 37 4.38 -5.01 1.00
C ALA A 37 3.20 -5.82 1.56
N SER A 38 2.19 -6.10 0.73
CA SER A 38 0.97 -6.84 1.11
C SER A 38 1.22 -8.31 1.43
N TYR A 39 2.27 -8.92 0.88
CA TYR A 39 2.68 -10.27 1.25
C TYR A 39 3.63 -10.27 2.44
N THR A 40 4.67 -9.42 2.40
CA THR A 40 5.75 -9.42 3.40
C THR A 40 5.29 -8.96 4.77
N ALA A 41 4.40 -7.96 4.86
CA ALA A 41 3.94 -7.43 6.14
C ALA A 41 3.16 -8.45 6.99
N PRO A 42 2.09 -9.11 6.50
CA PRO A 42 1.38 -10.11 7.30
C PRO A 42 2.24 -11.35 7.58
N LEU A 43 3.14 -11.73 6.65
CA LEU A 43 4.10 -12.82 6.88
C LEU A 43 5.00 -12.51 8.07
N TYR A 44 5.68 -11.36 8.06
CA TYR A 44 6.54 -10.95 9.16
C TYR A 44 5.78 -10.80 10.48
N LEU A 45 4.56 -10.24 10.45
CA LEU A 45 3.70 -10.16 11.62
C LEU A 45 3.35 -11.55 12.17
N SER A 46 3.14 -12.55 11.30
CA SER A 46 2.85 -13.93 11.72
C SER A 46 4.07 -14.65 12.32
N GLU A 47 5.27 -14.35 11.83
CA GLU A 47 6.53 -14.89 12.35
C GLU A 47 6.87 -14.31 13.73
N MET A 48 6.61 -13.02 13.93
CA MET A 48 6.86 -12.33 15.20
C MET A 48 5.77 -12.56 16.26
N ALA A 49 4.56 -12.91 15.85
CA ALA A 49 3.44 -13.11 16.78
C ALA A 49 3.53 -14.46 17.50
N SER A 50 3.27 -14.44 18.82
CA SER A 50 3.06 -15.65 19.61
C SER A 50 1.83 -16.41 19.11
N GLU A 51 1.85 -17.73 19.23
CA GLU A 51 0.88 -18.65 18.62
C GLU A 51 -0.58 -18.25 18.89
N ASN A 52 -0.87 -17.81 20.11
CA ASN A 52 -2.22 -17.43 20.55
C ASN A 52 -2.74 -16.11 19.96
N VAL A 53 -1.88 -15.23 19.40
CA VAL A 53 -2.28 -13.90 18.90
C VAL A 53 -2.05 -13.70 17.41
N ARG A 54 -1.49 -14.69 16.71
CA ARG A 54 -1.22 -14.64 15.24
C ARG A 54 -2.44 -14.20 14.44
N GLY A 55 -3.59 -14.84 14.67
CA GLY A 55 -4.83 -14.50 13.98
C GLY A 55 -5.29 -13.06 14.25
N LYS A 56 -5.15 -12.58 15.49
CA LYS A 56 -5.50 -11.19 15.85
C LYS A 56 -4.59 -10.16 15.16
N MET A 57 -3.29 -10.45 15.06
CA MET A 57 -2.32 -9.58 14.39
C MET A 57 -2.59 -9.45 12.89
N ILE A 58 -2.93 -10.56 12.23
CA ILE A 58 -3.28 -10.55 10.80
C ILE A 58 -4.61 -9.79 10.57
N SER A 59 -5.62 -10.02 11.41
CA SER A 59 -6.88 -9.27 11.33
C SER A 59 -6.70 -7.78 11.55
N MET A 60 -5.81 -7.37 12.47
CA MET A 60 -5.45 -5.96 12.66
C MET A 60 -4.76 -5.37 11.44
N TYR A 61 -3.84 -6.11 10.82
CA TYR A 61 -3.23 -5.67 9.56
C TYR A 61 -4.28 -5.41 8.48
N GLN A 62 -5.22 -6.34 8.30
CA GLN A 62 -6.30 -6.17 7.33
C GLN A 62 -7.22 -4.97 7.69
N LEU A 63 -7.50 -4.76 8.97
CA LEU A 63 -8.28 -3.60 9.41
C LEU A 63 -7.58 -2.29 9.04
N MET A 64 -6.26 -2.19 9.27
CA MET A 64 -5.47 -1.01 8.89
C MET A 64 -5.50 -0.75 7.38
N VAL A 65 -5.41 -1.80 6.55
CA VAL A 65 -5.54 -1.67 5.09
C VAL A 65 -6.91 -1.13 4.70
N THR A 66 -7.99 -1.69 5.26
CA THR A 66 -9.36 -1.24 5.00
C THR A 66 -9.57 0.22 5.44
N LEU A 67 -9.05 0.61 6.60
CA LEU A 67 -9.10 1.99 7.07
C LEU A 67 -8.37 2.94 6.11
N GLY A 68 -7.20 2.55 5.61
CA GLY A 68 -6.47 3.33 4.60
C GLY A 68 -7.28 3.56 3.32
N ILE A 69 -8.00 2.54 2.85
CA ILE A 69 -8.88 2.64 1.68
C ILE A 69 -10.04 3.61 1.96
N VAL A 70 -10.70 3.50 3.13
CA VAL A 70 -11.79 4.40 3.53
C VAL A 70 -11.32 5.85 3.59
N LEU A 71 -10.15 6.12 4.18
CA LEU A 71 -9.56 7.47 4.22
C LEU A 71 -9.25 8.01 2.82
N ALA A 72 -8.74 7.16 1.92
CA ALA A 72 -8.48 7.56 0.54
C ALA A 72 -9.77 7.97 -0.20
N PHE A 73 -10.89 7.30 0.06
CA PHE A 73 -12.20 7.71 -0.47
C PHE A 73 -12.65 9.08 0.04
N PHE A 74 -12.47 9.36 1.34
CA PHE A 74 -12.79 10.67 1.90
C PHE A 74 -11.94 11.79 1.29
N ILE A 75 -10.63 11.59 1.17
CA ILE A 75 -9.72 12.58 0.55
C ILE A 75 -10.14 12.83 -0.91
N ARG A 76 -10.42 11.76 -1.66
CA ARG A 76 -10.87 11.88 -3.05
C ARG A 76 -12.17 12.69 -3.15
N TYR A 77 -13.11 12.47 -2.23
CA TYR A 77 -14.36 13.22 -2.19
C TYR A 77 -14.12 14.71 -1.88
N SER A 78 -13.27 15.03 -0.89
CA SER A 78 -12.95 16.41 -0.51
C SER A 78 -12.23 17.20 -1.60
N VAL A 79 -11.40 16.56 -2.44
CA VAL A 79 -10.69 17.21 -3.55
C VAL A 79 -11.59 17.45 -4.76
N GLN A 80 -12.69 16.72 -4.89
CA GLN A 80 -13.60 16.83 -6.03
C GLN A 80 -14.73 17.87 -5.82
N LEU A 81 -14.89 18.37 -4.59
CA LEU A 81 -15.76 19.51 -4.25
C LEU A 81 -15.02 20.84 -4.49
#